data_AF-W7UJN9-F1
#
_entry.id   AF-W7UJN9-F1
#
_cell.length_a   1.000
_cell.length_b   1.000
_cell.length_c   1.000
_cell.angle_alpha   90.00
_cell.angle_beta   90.00
_cell.angle_gamma   90.00
#
_symmetry.space_group_name_H-M   'P 1'
#
loop_
_entity.id
_entity.type
_entity.pdbx_description
1 polymer ?
#
loop_
_entity_poly.entity_id
_entity_poly.type
_entity_poly.pdbx_seq_one_letter_code
_entity_poly.pdbx_strand_id
1 'polypeptide(L)'
;MKKWYNEEYEFVIEVIGYLRGDHTENYCRNGEEIGDRYTCTYGCPVNQEGCGICSKTMMMLYPLMEAVRSGGDLENLGGDGKYSKTIVCPDGCVIFRLTAAPLGNENFHKGSFWKEP
;
A
#
# COMPACT_ATOMS: atom_id res chain seq x y z
N MET A 1 -12.56 15.35 -3.71
CA MET A 1 -11.94 16.11 -2.60
C MET A 1 -10.90 17.07 -3.16
N LYS A 2 -10.75 18.27 -2.59
CA LYS A 2 -9.60 19.14 -2.88
C LYS A 2 -8.36 18.56 -2.18
N LYS A 3 -7.27 18.37 -2.90
CA LYS A 3 -5.98 17.91 -2.37
C LYS A 3 -5.16 19.14 -2.00
N TRP A 4 -5.07 19.43 -0.70
CA TRP A 4 -4.38 20.61 -0.17
C TRP A 4 -2.91 20.36 0.16
N TYR A 5 -2.52 19.10 0.24
CA TYR A 5 -1.17 18.67 0.58
C TYR A 5 -0.72 17.59 -0.40
N ASN A 6 0.55 17.67 -0.79
CA ASN A 6 1.20 16.70 -1.65
C ASN A 6 2.03 15.75 -0.78
N GLU A 7 1.67 14.47 -0.79
CA GLU A 7 2.32 13.45 0.02
C GLU A 7 3.80 13.26 -0.35
N GLU A 8 4.60 12.82 0.63
CA GLU A 8 6.03 12.52 0.43
C GLU A 8 6.26 11.24 -0.39
N TYR A 9 5.29 10.33 -0.40
CA TYR A 9 5.43 9.02 -1.01
C TYR A 9 4.22 8.67 -1.86
N GLU A 10 4.47 7.96 -2.95
CA GLU A 10 3.49 7.12 -3.63
C GLU A 10 3.70 5.67 -3.19
N PHE A 11 2.59 4.96 -3.00
CA PHE A 11 2.56 3.53 -2.69
C PHE A 11 1.96 2.77 -3.85
N VAL A 12 2.61 1.67 -4.19
CA VAL A 12 2.21 0.71 -5.20
C VAL A 12 2.01 -0.62 -4.52
N ILE A 13 0.84 -1.22 -4.72
CA ILE A 13 0.51 -2.55 -4.24
C ILE A 13 0.24 -3.42 -5.46
N GLU A 14 1.04 -4.45 -5.65
CA GLU A 14 0.93 -5.37 -6.78
C GLU A 14 0.61 -6.77 -6.30
N VAL A 15 -0.33 -7.45 -6.96
CA VAL A 15 -0.57 -8.87 -6.74
C VAL A 15 0.51 -9.66 -7.45
N ILE A 16 1.31 -10.40 -6.69
CA ILE A 16 2.45 -11.16 -7.22
C ILE A 16 2.26 -12.67 -7.17
N GLY A 17 1.16 -13.14 -6.59
CA GLY A 17 0.87 -14.56 -6.51
C GLY A 17 -0.28 -14.90 -5.58
N TYR A 18 -0.52 -16.20 -5.46
CA TYR A 18 -1.49 -16.79 -4.56
C TYR A 18 -0.76 -17.62 -3.51
N LEU A 19 -1.28 -17.64 -2.27
CA LEU A 19 -0.69 -18.48 -1.22
C LEU A 19 -0.90 -19.97 -1.54
N ARG A 20 -2.01 -20.31 -2.20
CA ARG A 20 -2.35 -21.67 -2.61
C ARG A 20 -2.94 -21.63 -4.02
N GLY A 21 -2.56 -22.59 -4.86
CA GLY A 21 -3.06 -22.70 -6.23
C GLY A 21 -2.48 -21.64 -7.17
N ASP A 22 -3.17 -21.44 -8.29
CA ASP A 22 -2.73 -20.65 -9.44
C ASP A 22 -3.85 -19.74 -10.01
N HIS A 23 -5.01 -19.67 -9.37
CA HIS A 23 -6.17 -18.89 -9.82
C HIS A 23 -6.93 -18.22 -8.65
N THR A 24 -7.76 -17.23 -8.99
CA THR A 24 -8.53 -16.42 -8.01
C THR A 24 -9.98 -16.87 -7.85
N GLU A 25 -10.54 -17.52 -8.87
CA GLU A 25 -11.94 -17.96 -8.92
C GLU A 25 -12.28 -18.87 -7.73
N ASN A 26 -13.38 -18.58 -7.02
CA ASN A 26 -13.78 -19.26 -5.78
C ASN A 26 -12.73 -19.19 -4.64
N TYR A 27 -11.73 -18.32 -4.73
CA TYR A 27 -10.65 -18.20 -3.75
C TYR A 27 -10.51 -16.80 -3.15
N CYS A 28 -10.51 -15.75 -3.97
CA CYS A 28 -10.51 -14.37 -3.50
C CYS A 28 -11.87 -13.70 -3.80
N ARG A 29 -12.57 -13.25 -2.76
CA ARG A 29 -13.87 -12.55 -2.93
C ARG A 29 -13.75 -11.21 -3.65
N ASN A 30 -12.58 -10.60 -3.63
CA ASN A 30 -12.32 -9.35 -4.35
C ASN A 30 -11.86 -9.59 -5.79
N GLY A 31 -11.63 -10.86 -6.18
CA GLY A 31 -11.25 -11.22 -7.55
C GLY A 31 -9.84 -10.81 -7.95
N GLU A 32 -8.93 -10.61 -6.99
CA GLU A 32 -7.55 -10.14 -7.27
C GLU A 32 -6.80 -11.11 -8.19
N GLU A 33 -6.20 -10.59 -9.26
CA GLU A 33 -5.43 -11.33 -10.26
C GLU A 33 -3.95 -10.96 -10.24
N ILE A 34 -3.06 -11.91 -10.57
CA ILE A 34 -1.63 -11.62 -10.67
C ILE A 34 -1.39 -10.53 -11.71
N GLY A 35 -0.67 -9.48 -11.31
CA GLY A 35 -0.45 -8.28 -12.12
C GLY A 35 -1.41 -7.13 -11.80
N ASP A 36 -2.48 -7.37 -11.01
CA ASP A 36 -3.32 -6.29 -10.51
C ASP A 36 -2.47 -5.30 -9.71
N ARG A 37 -2.67 -4.02 -10.00
CA ARG A 37 -1.87 -2.93 -9.45
C ARG A 37 -2.76 -1.83 -8.90
N TYR A 38 -2.54 -1.53 -7.64
CA TYR A 38 -3.19 -0.45 -6.91
C TYR A 38 -2.17 0.63 -6.58
N THR A 39 -2.62 1.89 -6.62
CA THR A 39 -1.79 3.03 -6.25
C THR A 39 -2.51 3.93 -5.27
N CYS A 40 -1.77 4.51 -4.33
CA CYS A 40 -2.24 5.65 -3.57
C CYS A 40 -1.08 6.51 -3.06
N THR A 41 -1.44 7.71 -2.61
CA THR A 41 -0.56 8.55 -1.81
C THR A 41 -1.01 8.57 -0.35
N TYR A 42 -2.22 9.06 -0.08
CA TYR A 42 -2.83 9.06 1.27
C TYR A 42 -4.11 8.21 1.39
N GLY A 43 -4.97 8.26 0.38
CA GLY A 43 -6.24 7.52 0.39
C GLY A 43 -6.04 6.01 0.31
N CYS A 44 -7.14 5.25 0.37
CA CYS A 44 -7.07 3.82 0.12
C CYS A 44 -6.53 3.54 -1.31
N PRO A 45 -5.69 2.51 -1.49
CA PRO A 45 -5.24 2.08 -2.81
C PRO A 45 -6.40 1.73 -3.73
N VAL A 46 -6.35 2.26 -4.96
CA VAL A 46 -7.29 1.94 -6.03
C VAL A 46 -6.54 1.52 -7.28
N ASN A 47 -7.12 0.62 -8.06
CA ASN A 47 -6.59 0.24 -9.37
C ASN A 47 -6.95 1.29 -10.45
N GLN A 48 -6.58 1.01 -11.70
CA GLN A 48 -6.83 1.93 -12.83
C GLN A 48 -8.32 2.17 -13.11
N GLU A 49 -9.18 1.24 -12.71
CA GLU A 49 -10.64 1.34 -12.85
C GLU A 49 -11.30 2.07 -11.67
N GLY A 50 -10.51 2.46 -10.65
CA GLY A 50 -11.00 3.08 -9.43
C GLY A 50 -11.55 2.08 -8.40
N CYS A 51 -11.39 0.77 -8.63
CA CYS A 51 -11.77 -0.27 -7.69
C CYS A 51 -10.74 -0.32 -6.54
N GLY A 52 -11.26 -0.28 -5.30
CA GLY A 52 -10.43 -0.27 -4.11
C GLY A 52 -9.92 -1.67 -3.75
N ILE A 53 -8.73 -1.71 -3.12
CA ILE A 53 -8.24 -2.93 -2.50
C ILE A 53 -9.15 -3.37 -1.34
N CYS A 54 -9.26 -4.68 -1.10
CA CYS A 54 -10.17 -5.16 -0.06
C CYS A 54 -9.79 -4.63 1.35
N SER A 55 -10.81 -4.36 2.16
CA SER A 55 -10.65 -3.74 3.49
C SER A 55 -9.80 -4.57 4.44
N LYS A 56 -9.81 -5.90 4.31
CA LYS A 56 -8.97 -6.78 5.14
C LYS A 56 -7.49 -6.59 4.85
N THR A 57 -7.10 -6.58 3.57
CA THR A 57 -5.70 -6.34 3.19
C THR A 57 -5.24 -4.95 3.64
N MET A 58 -6.14 -3.96 3.64
CA MET A 58 -5.83 -2.61 4.14
C MET A 58 -5.38 -2.60 5.61
N MET A 59 -5.89 -3.51 6.46
CA MET A 59 -5.43 -3.62 7.86
C MET A 59 -3.94 -3.97 7.97
N MET A 60 -3.40 -4.69 6.99
CA MET A 60 -1.98 -5.01 6.91
C MET A 60 -1.17 -3.88 6.26
N LEU A 61 -1.72 -3.24 5.23
CA LEU A 61 -1.01 -2.21 4.47
C LEU A 61 -0.89 -0.89 5.23
N TYR A 62 -1.95 -0.46 5.92
CA TYR A 62 -1.97 0.82 6.64
C TYR A 62 -0.76 1.02 7.56
N PRO A 63 -0.44 0.11 8.52
CA PRO A 63 0.71 0.30 9.40
C PRO A 63 2.06 0.30 8.66
N LEU A 64 2.19 -0.43 7.55
CA LEU A 64 3.42 -0.43 6.75
C LEU A 64 3.61 0.91 6.02
N MET A 65 2.53 1.47 5.47
CA MET A 65 2.59 2.79 4.84
C MET A 65 2.88 3.89 5.86
N GLU A 66 2.29 3.83 7.06
CA GLU A 66 2.59 4.76 8.16
C GLU A 66 4.04 4.65 8.64
N ALA A 67 4.62 3.44 8.69
CA ALA A 67 6.02 3.26 9.00
C ALA A 67 6.94 3.99 8.00
N VAL A 68 6.63 3.92 6.70
CA VAL A 68 7.36 4.67 5.66
C VAL A 68 7.17 6.18 5.82
N ARG A 69 5.93 6.65 6.00
CA ARG A 69 5.63 8.09 6.20
C ARG A 69 6.30 8.67 7.44
N SER A 70 6.56 7.84 8.44
CA SER A 70 7.30 8.22 9.65
C SER A 70 8.83 8.31 9.44
N GLY A 71 9.31 8.11 8.21
CA GLY A 71 10.73 8.06 7.87
C GLY A 71 11.41 6.74 8.24
N GLY A 72 10.62 5.69 8.46
CA GLY A 72 11.10 4.36 8.84
C GLY A 72 11.69 3.56 7.67
N ASP A 73 11.97 2.30 7.98
CA ASP A 73 12.60 1.33 7.08
C ASP A 73 11.86 0.00 7.19
N LEU A 74 11.31 -0.49 6.07
CA LEU A 74 10.51 -1.71 6.05
C LEU A 74 11.34 -2.98 6.29
N GLU A 75 12.66 -2.97 6.16
CA GLU A 75 13.52 -4.10 6.51
C GLU A 75 13.41 -4.43 8.01
N ASN A 76 13.20 -3.42 8.86
CA ASN A 76 12.93 -3.61 10.30
C ASN A 76 11.58 -4.30 10.58
N LEU A 77 10.71 -4.38 9.58
CA LEU A 77 9.44 -5.09 9.61
C LEU A 77 9.50 -6.37 8.75
N GLY A 78 10.69 -6.82 8.34
CA GLY A 78 10.90 -7.98 7.48
C GLY A 78 10.55 -7.73 6.01
N GLY A 79 10.74 -6.51 5.53
CA GLY A 79 10.75 -6.16 4.11
C GLY A 79 12.00 -6.68 3.40
N ASP A 80 11.94 -6.77 2.08
CA ASP A 80 13.06 -7.13 1.21
C ASP A 80 13.88 -5.91 0.76
N GLY A 81 13.52 -4.73 1.27
CA GLY A 81 14.27 -3.50 1.13
C GLY A 81 13.60 -2.37 1.90
N LYS A 82 14.31 -1.25 2.07
CA LYS A 82 13.85 -0.10 2.86
C LYS A 82 12.40 0.33 2.56
N TYR A 83 11.99 0.28 1.30
CA TYR A 83 10.67 0.71 0.84
C TYR A 83 9.87 -0.40 0.18
N SER A 84 10.21 -1.67 0.40
CA SER A 84 9.46 -2.79 -0.16
C SER A 84 9.20 -3.90 0.85
N LYS A 85 8.02 -4.50 0.75
CA LYS A 85 7.65 -5.65 1.58
C LYS A 85 6.56 -6.47 0.91
N THR A 86 6.73 -7.79 0.94
CA THR A 86 5.66 -8.74 0.58
C THR A 86 4.82 -9.08 1.80
N ILE A 87 3.50 -9.14 1.61
CA ILE A 87 2.53 -9.57 2.61
C ILE A 87 1.56 -10.58 2.02
N VAL A 88 0.97 -11.40 2.88
CA VAL A 88 -0.18 -12.25 2.54
C VAL A 88 -1.42 -11.58 3.11
N CYS A 89 -2.54 -11.58 2.37
CA CYS A 89 -3.78 -11.01 2.90
C CYS A 89 -4.27 -11.80 4.13
N PRO A 90 -5.07 -11.19 5.03
CA PRO A 90 -5.55 -11.88 6.23
C PRO A 90 -6.37 -13.15 5.98
N ASP A 91 -6.99 -13.27 4.81
CA ASP A 91 -7.75 -14.48 4.44
C ASP A 91 -6.83 -15.60 3.92
N GLY A 92 -5.52 -15.36 3.78
CA GLY A 92 -4.56 -16.35 3.33
C GLY A 92 -4.71 -16.71 1.86
N CYS A 93 -5.22 -15.79 1.04
CA CYS A 93 -5.50 -16.03 -0.38
C CYS A 93 -4.38 -15.50 -1.28
N VAL A 94 -4.11 -14.20 -1.20
CA VAL A 94 -3.35 -13.46 -2.21
C VAL A 94 -2.07 -12.89 -1.59
N ILE A 95 -0.99 -12.94 -2.35
CA ILE A 95 0.32 -12.39 -2.00
C ILE A 95 0.48 -11.04 -2.69
N PHE A 96 0.69 -10.01 -1.90
CA PHE A 96 0.87 -8.64 -2.37
C PHE A 96 2.30 -8.16 -2.14
N ARG A 97 2.86 -7.43 -3.10
CA ARG A 97 4.09 -6.65 -2.93
C ARG A 97 3.72 -5.18 -2.75
N LEU A 98 4.04 -4.63 -1.58
CA LEU A 98 4.02 -3.19 -1.32
C LEU A 98 5.37 -2.60 -1.72
N THR A 99 5.36 -1.50 -2.48
CA THR A 99 6.53 -0.67 -2.78
C THR A 99 6.19 0.79 -2.54
N ALA A 100 7.07 1.54 -1.90
CA ALA A 100 6.96 2.99 -1.74
C ALA A 100 8.03 3.72 -2.56
N ALA A 101 7.66 4.83 -3.17
CA ALA A 101 8.56 5.70 -3.94
C ALA A 101 8.49 7.13 -3.40
N PRO A 102 9.63 7.77 -3.05
CA PRO A 102 9.64 9.15 -2.61
C PRO A 102 9.28 10.08 -3.78
N LEU A 103 8.45 11.08 -3.49
CA LEU A 103 7.98 12.11 -4.43
C LEU A 103 8.74 13.43 -4.28
N GLY A 104 9.62 13.55 -3.27
CA GLY A 104 10.42 14.75 -3.03
C GLY A 104 9.67 15.91 -2.35
N ASN A 105 8.44 15.68 -1.89
CA ASN A 105 7.68 16.65 -1.10
C ASN A 105 8.16 16.68 0.36
N GLU A 106 7.80 17.74 1.08
CA GLU A 106 8.12 17.90 2.50
C GLU A 106 7.16 17.10 3.40
N ASN A 107 7.67 16.50 4.48
CA ASN A 107 6.85 15.79 5.46
C ASN A 107 5.79 16.67 6.13
N PHE A 108 4.57 16.15 6.23
CA PHE A 108 3.41 16.83 6.79
C PHE A 108 3.65 17.34 8.23
N HIS A 109 4.28 16.52 9.07
CA HIS A 109 4.54 16.87 10.46
C HIS A 109 5.79 17.73 10.62
N LYS A 110 6.88 17.45 9.88
CA LYS A 110 8.12 18.24 9.97
C LYS A 110 7.96 19.63 9.37
N GLY A 111 7.23 19.77 8.26
CA GLY A 111 6.86 21.05 7.67
C GLY A 111 5.78 21.81 8.45
N SER A 112 5.28 21.24 9.56
CA SER A 112 4.25 21.86 10.41
C SER A 112 2.96 22.23 9.67
N PHE A 113 2.59 21.50 8.61
CA PHE A 113 1.38 21.76 7.80
C PHE A 113 0.06 21.60 8.57
N TRP A 114 0.10 20.94 9.73
CA TRP A 114 -1.04 20.78 10.64
C TRP A 114 -1.28 21.99 11.55
N LYS A 115 -0.32 22.92 11.66
CA LYS A 115 -0.50 24.11 12.48
C LYS A 115 -1.37 25.10 11.72
N GLU A 116 -2.46 25.52 12.35
CA GLU A 116 -3.18 26.70 11.89
C GLU A 116 -2.32 27.96 12.15
N PRO A 117 -2.40 28.97 11.27
CA PRO A 117 -1.66 30.22 11.42
C PRO A 117 -1.99 30.98 12.71
#